data_AF-A0A8D0DR23-F1
#
_entry.id   AF-A0A8D0DR23-F1
#
_cell.length_a   1.000
_cell.length_b   1.000
_cell.length_c   1.000
_cell.angle_alpha   90.00
_cell.angle_beta   90.00
_cell.angle_gamma   90.00
#
_symmetry.space_group_name_H-M   'P 1'
#
loop_
_entity.id
_entity.type
_entity.pdbx_description
1 polymer ?
#
loop_
_entity_poly.entity_id
_entity_poly.type
_entity_poly.pdbx_seq_one_letter_code
_entity_poly.pdbx_strand_id
1 'polypeptide(L)'
;MEALRVQRLQPGVGAALRSLRPGVTAAPPLPASAPPLPPPPPPLGLSLALGPPPPPPPPPPPPPLPPSLLPGVTGAAAPSPPGAVGGAAGGPPAVLREAVEAVVRSFAKHTQGYGRVNVVEALQEFWQMKQSRGADLKNGALVVYEMVPSNSPPYVCYVTLPGGSCFGSFQFCPTKAEARRSAAKIALMNSVFNEHPSRRITDEFIEKSVSEALASFNGNREEADNPGTGIGAFRFMLESNKGKSMLEFQELMTVFQLLHWNGSLKAMRERQCSRQEVLAHYSHRALDDDIRNQMAMDWVSREQTIPGALSRELASTERELDDARLAGKELRFHKEKKDILMLAAGQLGNGHSSSC
;
A
#
# COMPACT_ATOMS: atom_id res chain seq x y z
N MET A 1 -3.62 61.68 -40.09
CA MET A 1 -3.36 61.07 -38.76
C MET A 1 -2.74 59.69 -38.98
N GLU A 2 -1.44 59.52 -39.31
CA GLU A 2 -0.21 60.27 -38.93
C GLU A 2 0.11 60.20 -37.42
N ALA A 3 1.36 60.14 -36.97
CA ALA A 3 2.66 59.82 -37.62
C ALA A 3 3.76 59.66 -36.52
N LEU A 4 5.04 59.53 -36.93
CA LEU A 4 6.27 59.55 -36.11
C LEU A 4 6.56 58.24 -35.31
N ARG A 5 7.55 57.35 -35.60
CA ARG A 5 8.76 57.25 -36.49
C ARG A 5 10.12 57.56 -35.80
N VAL A 6 11.19 56.88 -36.28
CA VAL A 6 12.66 57.03 -35.99
C VAL A 6 13.12 56.39 -34.67
N GLN A 7 14.27 55.69 -34.52
CA GLN A 7 15.17 54.84 -35.35
C GLN A 7 15.91 53.88 -34.36
N ARG A 8 16.37 52.64 -34.65
CA ARG A 8 17.21 52.01 -35.70
C ARG A 8 18.73 52.20 -35.51
N LEU A 9 19.47 51.10 -35.33
CA LEU A 9 20.83 50.87 -35.88
C LEU A 9 21.21 49.36 -35.88
N GLN A 10 22.00 48.94 -36.89
CA GLN A 10 22.71 47.67 -37.13
C GLN A 10 24.14 48.07 -37.66
N PRO A 11 25.00 47.30 -38.40
CA PRO A 11 25.00 45.89 -38.86
C PRO A 11 26.39 45.16 -38.88
N GLY A 12 26.43 43.94 -39.49
CA GLY A 12 27.64 43.18 -39.91
C GLY A 12 27.28 41.70 -40.15
N VAL A 13 27.18 41.10 -41.36
CA VAL A 13 28.14 40.89 -42.49
C VAL A 13 29.26 39.88 -42.12
N GLY A 14 29.57 38.79 -42.85
CA GLY A 14 29.07 38.14 -44.09
C GLY A 14 29.70 36.72 -44.22
N ALA A 15 29.17 35.71 -44.95
CA ALA A 15 29.13 35.49 -46.42
C ALA A 15 30.22 34.51 -46.97
N ALA A 16 29.90 33.77 -48.06
CA ALA A 16 30.79 32.93 -48.92
C ALA A 16 31.38 31.59 -48.37
N LEU A 17 32.03 30.72 -49.17
CA LEU A 17 31.53 29.88 -50.30
C LEU A 17 32.54 28.75 -50.72
N ARG A 18 32.06 27.72 -51.43
CA ARG A 18 32.71 26.56 -52.13
C ARG A 18 34.23 26.60 -52.49
N SER A 19 34.92 25.44 -52.49
CA SER A 19 35.46 24.73 -53.71
C SER A 19 36.62 23.70 -53.51
N LEU A 20 36.60 22.58 -54.28
CA LEU A 20 37.69 21.89 -55.06
C LEU A 20 39.08 21.54 -54.41
N ARG A 21 39.92 20.54 -54.80
CA ARG A 21 39.90 19.26 -55.60
C ARG A 21 41.22 18.43 -55.27
N PRO A 22 41.47 17.21 -55.80
CA PRO A 22 42.50 16.26 -55.27
C PRO A 22 43.78 15.96 -56.14
N GLY A 23 44.74 15.20 -55.55
CA GLY A 23 45.86 14.44 -56.17
C GLY A 23 46.42 13.37 -55.17
N VAL A 24 47.01 12.19 -55.45
CA VAL A 24 47.93 11.66 -56.51
C VAL A 24 49.42 11.90 -56.16
N THR A 25 50.40 10.97 -56.07
CA THR A 25 50.60 9.46 -56.12
C THR A 25 52.07 9.15 -55.70
N ALA A 26 52.63 7.94 -55.41
CA ALA A 26 52.20 6.58 -54.99
C ALA A 26 53.45 5.64 -54.75
N ALA A 27 53.25 4.34 -54.46
CA ALA A 27 54.17 3.16 -54.55
C ALA A 27 55.13 2.78 -53.37
N PRO A 28 55.57 1.48 -53.22
CA PRO A 28 56.32 0.92 -52.07
C PRO A 28 57.73 0.33 -52.43
N PRO A 29 58.54 -0.27 -51.51
CA PRO A 29 58.39 -1.70 -51.11
C PRO A 29 58.83 -2.10 -49.65
N LEU A 30 58.82 -3.42 -49.41
CA LEU A 30 59.07 -4.27 -48.21
C LEU A 30 60.51 -4.24 -47.61
N PRO A 31 60.90 -5.08 -46.60
CA PRO A 31 60.33 -5.27 -45.25
C PRO A 31 61.41 -5.33 -44.11
N ALA A 32 61.05 -5.11 -42.83
CA ALA A 32 61.96 -5.39 -41.69
C ALA A 32 61.26 -5.66 -40.33
N SER A 33 62.00 -6.37 -39.45
CA SER A 33 61.74 -6.84 -38.07
C SER A 33 60.61 -6.21 -37.22
N ALA A 34 59.89 -7.08 -36.50
CA ALA A 34 58.96 -6.69 -35.45
C ALA A 34 59.67 -6.39 -34.10
N PRO A 35 59.41 -5.24 -33.45
CA PRO A 35 59.73 -4.97 -32.04
C PRO A 35 58.56 -5.35 -31.11
N PRO A 36 58.78 -5.44 -29.78
CA PRO A 36 57.74 -5.87 -28.82
C PRO A 36 56.62 -4.83 -28.62
N LEU A 37 55.44 -5.32 -28.19
CA LEU A 37 54.28 -4.49 -27.86
C LEU A 37 54.53 -3.61 -26.62
N PRO A 38 54.14 -2.32 -26.64
CA PRO A 38 54.15 -1.47 -25.44
C PRO A 38 52.96 -1.82 -24.52
N PRO A 39 53.07 -1.55 -23.20
CA PRO A 39 51.97 -1.73 -22.26
C PRO A 39 50.84 -0.72 -22.51
N PRO A 40 49.57 -1.06 -22.15
CA PRO A 40 48.44 -0.14 -22.30
C PRO A 40 48.57 1.07 -21.35
N PRO A 41 48.07 2.26 -21.75
CA PRO A 41 48.12 3.47 -20.93
C PRO A 41 47.18 3.40 -19.72
N PRO A 42 47.50 4.10 -18.62
CA PRO A 42 46.62 4.18 -17.45
C PRO A 42 45.34 4.98 -17.76
N PRO A 43 44.19 4.62 -17.16
CA PRO A 43 42.97 5.41 -17.28
C PRO A 43 43.10 6.73 -16.50
N LEU A 44 43.26 7.84 -17.22
CA LEU A 44 43.17 9.18 -16.62
C LEU A 44 41.72 9.45 -16.19
N GLY A 45 41.53 9.73 -14.89
CA GLY A 45 40.20 9.95 -14.31
C GLY A 45 39.59 11.30 -14.73
N LEU A 46 38.35 11.26 -15.22
CA LEU A 46 37.47 12.42 -15.30
C LEU A 46 36.40 12.33 -14.23
N SER A 47 36.62 13.04 -13.12
CA SER A 47 35.66 13.12 -12.01
C SER A 47 34.43 13.95 -12.38
N LEU A 48 33.41 13.31 -12.94
CA LEU A 48 32.04 13.85 -12.95
C LEU A 48 31.23 13.16 -11.85
N ALA A 49 30.94 13.90 -10.79
CA ALA A 49 30.22 13.41 -9.62
C ALA A 49 28.71 13.28 -9.87
N LEU A 50 28.33 12.30 -10.71
CA LEU A 50 26.97 11.77 -10.72
C LEU A 50 26.80 10.86 -9.50
N GLY A 51 26.21 11.42 -8.44
CA GLY A 51 25.76 10.63 -7.30
C GLY A 51 24.71 9.60 -7.70
N PRO A 52 24.50 8.53 -6.91
CA PRO A 52 23.47 7.54 -7.20
C PRO A 52 22.10 8.23 -7.32
N PRO A 53 21.24 7.81 -8.26
CA PRO A 53 19.91 8.41 -8.43
C PRO A 53 19.09 8.25 -7.14
N PRO A 54 18.23 9.23 -6.81
CA PRO A 54 17.45 9.19 -5.58
C PRO A 54 16.58 7.93 -5.51
N PRO A 55 16.33 7.37 -4.31
CA PRO A 55 15.51 6.19 -4.17
C PRO A 55 14.09 6.47 -4.71
N PRO A 56 13.49 5.53 -5.45
CA PRO A 56 12.14 5.69 -5.95
C PRO A 56 11.15 5.80 -4.78
N PRO A 57 10.10 6.63 -4.88
CA PRO A 57 9.13 6.79 -3.80
C PRO A 57 8.46 5.44 -3.48
N PRO A 58 8.07 5.22 -2.20
CA PRO A 58 7.23 4.09 -1.83
C PRO A 58 5.89 4.16 -2.56
N PRO A 59 5.15 3.04 -2.69
CA PRO A 59 3.76 3.08 -3.12
C PRO A 59 2.96 3.98 -2.16
N PRO A 60 1.81 4.53 -2.61
CA PRO A 60 0.91 5.23 -1.72
C PRO A 60 0.59 4.35 -0.50
N PRO A 61 0.59 4.90 0.73
CA PRO A 61 0.00 4.19 1.85
C PRO A 61 -1.45 3.83 1.50
N PRO A 62 -2.01 2.74 2.04
CA PRO A 62 -3.43 2.43 1.83
C PRO A 62 -4.26 3.66 2.20
N PRO A 63 -5.20 4.10 1.34
CA PRO A 63 -5.86 5.38 1.51
C PRO A 63 -6.50 5.44 2.90
N PRO A 64 -6.33 6.55 3.65
CA PRO A 64 -6.94 6.66 4.96
C PRO A 64 -8.45 6.44 4.82
N LEU A 65 -9.03 5.61 5.69
CA LEU A 65 -10.48 5.49 5.79
C LEU A 65 -11.04 6.91 5.90
N PRO A 66 -11.84 7.38 4.92
CA PRO A 66 -12.02 8.82 4.72
C PRO A 66 -12.66 9.42 5.97
N PRO A 67 -12.13 10.55 6.49
CA PRO A 67 -12.63 11.19 7.70
C PRO A 67 -14.14 11.36 7.68
N SER A 68 -14.75 11.13 8.84
CA SER A 68 -16.19 11.00 9.03
C SER A 68 -17.02 12.05 8.29
N LEU A 69 -18.03 11.59 7.54
CA LEU A 69 -19.20 12.41 7.23
C LEU A 69 -20.00 12.65 8.52
N LEU A 70 -19.53 13.61 9.33
CA LEU A 70 -20.36 14.25 10.35
C LEU A 70 -21.23 15.31 9.66
N PRO A 71 -22.55 15.34 9.92
CA PRO A 71 -23.45 16.29 9.25
C PRO A 71 -23.38 17.68 9.89
N GLY A 72 -22.64 18.60 9.26
CA GLY A 72 -22.85 20.06 9.37
C GLY A 72 -23.45 20.56 8.05
N VAL A 73 -24.76 20.86 7.98
CA VAL A 73 -25.39 22.11 8.44
C VAL A 73 -24.84 23.32 7.69
N THR A 74 -25.72 23.97 6.92
CA THR A 74 -25.45 25.14 6.08
C THR A 74 -24.93 26.33 6.89
N GLY A 75 -23.80 26.91 6.48
CA GLY A 75 -23.26 28.11 7.11
C GLY A 75 -24.03 29.37 6.73
N ALA A 76 -24.52 30.11 7.73
CA ALA A 76 -25.05 31.47 7.57
C ALA A 76 -24.81 32.29 8.85
N ALA A 77 -24.21 33.48 8.68
CA ALA A 77 -24.04 34.57 9.66
C ALA A 77 -23.21 34.34 10.94
N ALA A 78 -22.42 35.36 11.27
CA ALA A 78 -21.82 35.66 12.58
C ALA A 78 -22.83 36.50 13.42
N PRO A 79 -22.63 36.84 14.73
CA PRO A 79 -21.36 36.89 15.47
C PRO A 79 -21.37 36.39 16.95
N SER A 80 -20.20 36.52 17.59
CA SER A 80 -19.92 36.38 19.04
C SER A 80 -20.40 37.62 19.85
N PRO A 81 -20.30 37.73 21.20
CA PRO A 81 -19.57 36.92 22.20
C PRO A 81 -20.41 36.60 23.49
N PRO A 82 -19.87 36.55 24.73
CA PRO A 82 -19.07 35.46 25.33
C PRO A 82 -19.68 34.85 26.63
N GLY A 83 -19.31 33.61 27.00
CA GLY A 83 -19.67 33.07 28.33
C GLY A 83 -19.20 31.65 28.69
N ALA A 84 -18.22 31.58 29.60
CA ALA A 84 -18.00 30.57 30.67
C ALA A 84 -18.02 29.03 30.42
N VAL A 85 -16.89 28.41 30.79
CA VAL A 85 -16.66 27.09 31.45
C VAL A 85 -17.08 25.74 30.81
N GLY A 86 -16.28 24.70 31.11
CA GLY A 86 -16.70 23.28 31.11
C GLY A 86 -16.24 22.44 29.91
N GLY A 87 -15.01 21.90 29.96
CA GLY A 87 -14.49 21.01 28.91
C GLY A 87 -14.52 19.52 29.26
N ALA A 88 -14.64 18.68 28.22
CA ALA A 88 -14.29 17.25 28.25
C ALA A 88 -13.82 16.80 26.84
N ALA A 89 -12.74 16.03 26.74
CA ALA A 89 -12.10 15.72 25.46
C ALA A 89 -12.76 14.53 24.74
N GLY A 90 -13.55 14.82 23.70
CA GLY A 90 -14.09 13.81 22.76
C GLY A 90 -13.03 13.31 21.78
N GLY A 91 -12.10 12.45 22.23
CA GLY A 91 -11.06 11.89 21.36
C GLY A 91 -11.59 10.89 20.31
N PRO A 92 -10.82 10.60 19.24
CA PRO A 92 -11.24 9.68 18.16
C PRO A 92 -11.82 8.31 18.59
N PRO A 93 -11.34 7.65 19.67
CA PRO A 93 -11.92 6.39 20.13
C PRO A 93 -13.39 6.49 20.57
N ALA A 94 -13.85 7.67 21.02
CA ALA A 94 -15.23 7.88 21.43
C ALA A 94 -16.17 7.88 20.22
N VAL A 95 -15.80 8.58 19.14
CA VAL A 95 -16.59 8.67 17.89
C VAL A 95 -16.71 7.29 17.22
N LEU A 96 -15.61 6.51 17.19
CA LEU A 96 -15.64 5.13 16.70
C LEU A 96 -16.57 4.25 17.54
N ARG A 97 -16.53 4.38 18.88
CA ARG A 97 -17.41 3.63 19.78
C ARG A 97 -18.88 4.01 19.58
N GLU A 98 -19.20 5.29 19.44
CA GLU A 98 -20.56 5.77 19.20
C GLU A 98 -21.11 5.26 17.87
N ALA A 99 -20.30 5.32 16.79
CA ALA A 99 -20.65 4.77 15.49
C ALA A 99 -20.89 3.25 15.53
N VAL A 100 -20.04 2.49 16.22
CA VAL A 100 -20.26 1.05 16.49
C VAL A 100 -21.57 0.83 17.23
N GLU A 101 -21.83 1.56 18.31
CA GLU A 101 -23.06 1.43 19.09
C GLU A 101 -24.30 1.87 18.29
N ALA A 102 -24.19 2.82 17.36
CA ALA A 102 -25.26 3.22 16.44
C ALA A 102 -25.55 2.14 15.37
N VAL A 103 -24.52 1.59 14.71
CA VAL A 103 -24.66 0.51 13.72
C VAL A 103 -25.26 -0.74 14.38
N VAL A 104 -24.76 -1.13 15.55
CA VAL A 104 -25.31 -2.27 16.31
C VAL A 104 -26.77 -2.02 16.72
N ARG A 105 -27.13 -0.80 17.18
CA ARG A 105 -28.53 -0.43 17.49
C ARG A 105 -29.43 -0.37 16.25
N SER A 106 -28.89 -0.13 15.06
CA SER A 106 -29.63 -0.19 13.80
C SER A 106 -29.91 -1.64 13.40
N PHE A 107 -28.89 -2.51 13.45
CA PHE A 107 -29.04 -3.95 13.19
C PHE A 107 -30.00 -4.62 14.19
N ALA A 108 -29.93 -4.24 15.48
CA ALA A 108 -30.83 -4.67 16.55
C ALA A 108 -32.32 -4.37 16.34
N LYS A 109 -32.67 -3.47 15.41
CA LYS A 109 -34.05 -3.17 15.02
C LYS A 109 -34.53 -3.99 13.83
N HIS A 110 -33.60 -4.57 13.07
CA HIS A 110 -33.89 -5.33 11.85
C HIS A 110 -33.91 -6.84 12.10
N THR A 111 -33.19 -7.31 13.12
CA THR A 111 -33.43 -8.62 13.77
C THR A 111 -34.50 -8.46 14.85
N GLN A 112 -35.46 -9.40 14.95
CA GLN A 112 -36.54 -9.31 15.92
C GLN A 112 -36.05 -9.60 17.36
N GLY A 113 -36.59 -8.86 18.34
CA GLY A 113 -36.64 -9.29 19.74
C GLY A 113 -35.81 -8.48 20.74
N TYR A 114 -36.32 -8.37 21.96
CA TYR A 114 -35.65 -7.72 23.09
C TYR A 114 -34.38 -8.48 23.51
N GLY A 115 -33.20 -7.87 23.36
CA GLY A 115 -31.95 -8.44 23.88
C GLY A 115 -30.75 -7.50 23.75
N ARG A 116 -29.72 -7.71 24.58
CA ARG A 116 -28.39 -7.15 24.33
C ARG A 116 -27.77 -7.92 23.16
N VAL A 117 -27.72 -7.33 21.97
CA VAL A 117 -27.16 -7.97 20.76
C VAL A 117 -25.77 -8.55 21.05
N ASN A 118 -25.63 -9.85 20.85
CA ASN A 118 -24.34 -10.51 20.90
C ASN A 118 -23.60 -10.26 19.59
N VAL A 119 -22.65 -9.32 19.64
CA VAL A 119 -21.83 -8.90 18.49
C VAL A 119 -21.02 -10.01 17.83
N VAL A 120 -20.83 -11.16 18.51
CA VAL A 120 -20.16 -12.35 17.95
C VAL A 120 -21.13 -13.16 17.08
N GLU A 121 -22.35 -13.38 17.55
CA GLU A 121 -23.41 -14.06 16.80
C GLU A 121 -23.86 -13.21 15.61
N ALA A 122 -24.17 -11.92 15.83
CA ALA A 122 -24.58 -11.00 14.76
C ALA A 122 -23.55 -10.85 13.63
N LEU A 123 -22.25 -11.01 13.93
CA LEU A 123 -21.20 -11.05 12.92
C LEU A 123 -21.21 -12.37 12.12
N GLN A 124 -21.39 -13.50 12.78
CA GLN A 124 -21.46 -14.79 12.11
C GLN A 124 -22.75 -14.95 11.28
N GLU A 125 -23.89 -14.46 11.78
CA GLU A 125 -25.16 -14.37 11.06
C GLU A 125 -25.05 -13.48 9.82
N PHE A 126 -24.39 -12.31 9.93
CA PHE A 126 -24.18 -11.41 8.80
C PHE A 126 -23.46 -12.10 7.64
N TRP A 127 -22.38 -12.82 7.91
CA TRP A 127 -21.62 -13.52 6.86
C TRP A 127 -22.34 -14.75 6.32
N GLN A 128 -23.12 -15.45 7.14
CA GLN A 128 -24.00 -16.55 6.69
C GLN A 128 -25.11 -16.03 5.76
N MET A 129 -25.77 -14.93 6.13
CA MET A 129 -26.75 -14.25 5.28
C MET A 129 -26.13 -13.74 3.97
N LYS A 130 -24.88 -13.25 4.01
CA LYS A 130 -24.16 -12.85 2.81
C LYS A 130 -23.87 -14.04 1.87
N GLN A 131 -23.48 -15.19 2.42
CA GLN A 131 -23.31 -16.42 1.64
C GLN A 131 -24.65 -16.93 1.07
N SER A 132 -25.74 -16.92 1.85
CA SER A 132 -27.06 -17.38 1.38
C SER A 132 -27.67 -16.47 0.30
N ARG A 133 -27.14 -15.25 0.12
CA ARG A 133 -27.47 -14.32 -0.97
C ARG A 133 -26.61 -14.52 -2.23
N GLY A 134 -25.76 -15.55 -2.27
CA GLY A 134 -24.94 -15.89 -3.42
C GLY A 134 -23.59 -15.16 -3.51
N ALA A 135 -23.07 -14.64 -2.40
CA ALA A 135 -21.70 -14.12 -2.37
C ALA A 135 -20.68 -15.26 -2.51
N ASP A 136 -19.75 -15.15 -3.46
CA ASP A 136 -18.63 -16.08 -3.63
C ASP A 136 -17.64 -15.94 -2.46
N LEU A 137 -17.72 -16.87 -1.51
CA LEU A 137 -16.81 -16.97 -0.37
C LEU A 137 -16.02 -18.28 -0.50
N LYS A 138 -14.80 -18.20 -1.05
CA LYS A 138 -13.92 -19.35 -1.32
C LYS A 138 -13.72 -20.29 -0.11
N ASN A 139 -13.78 -19.75 1.10
CA ASN A 139 -13.61 -20.48 2.37
C ASN A 139 -14.92 -20.55 3.19
N GLY A 140 -16.07 -20.25 2.58
CA GLY A 140 -17.37 -20.15 3.22
C GLY A 140 -17.55 -18.93 4.13
N ALA A 141 -18.69 -18.83 4.81
CA ALA A 141 -19.03 -17.75 5.74
C ALA A 141 -18.31 -17.78 7.10
N LEU A 142 -17.30 -18.62 7.31
CA LEU A 142 -16.72 -18.84 8.64
C LEU A 142 -15.90 -17.63 9.11
N VAL A 143 -16.27 -17.08 10.27
CA VAL A 143 -15.53 -16.00 10.93
C VAL A 143 -14.54 -16.60 11.93
N VAL A 144 -13.24 -16.49 11.63
CA VAL A 144 -12.16 -17.10 12.43
C VAL A 144 -11.76 -16.16 13.56
N TYR A 145 -11.55 -16.70 14.76
CA TYR A 145 -11.09 -15.96 15.94
C TYR A 145 -9.76 -16.53 16.46
N GLU A 146 -8.72 -15.70 16.48
CA GLU A 146 -7.39 -16.03 17.01
C GLU A 146 -7.24 -15.35 18.37
N MET A 147 -6.97 -16.11 19.43
CA MET A 147 -6.67 -15.58 20.76
C MET A 147 -5.17 -15.61 21.00
N VAL A 148 -4.56 -14.46 21.29
CA VAL A 148 -3.13 -14.42 21.63
C VAL A 148 -2.91 -15.18 22.95
N PRO A 149 -1.94 -16.12 23.01
CA PRO A 149 -1.61 -16.83 24.25
C PRO A 149 -1.16 -15.86 25.34
N SER A 150 -1.94 -15.78 26.42
CA SER A 150 -1.56 -15.08 27.64
C SER A 150 -2.26 -15.69 28.86
N ASN A 151 -1.58 -15.58 30.00
CA ASN A 151 -2.02 -15.97 31.34
C ASN A 151 -2.54 -14.77 32.17
N SER A 152 -2.38 -13.54 31.67
CA SER A 152 -2.78 -12.30 32.35
C SER A 152 -3.35 -11.27 31.35
N PRO A 153 -4.19 -10.33 31.79
CA PRO A 153 -4.60 -9.21 30.96
C PRO A 153 -3.42 -8.26 30.65
N PRO A 154 -3.48 -7.45 29.57
CA PRO A 154 -4.57 -7.37 28.60
C PRO A 154 -4.63 -8.59 27.68
N TYR A 155 -5.83 -9.13 27.46
CA TYR A 155 -6.03 -10.19 26.47
C TYR A 155 -6.23 -9.58 25.08
N VAL A 156 -5.56 -10.16 24.07
CA VAL A 156 -5.71 -9.75 22.66
C VAL A 156 -6.42 -10.85 21.87
N CYS A 157 -7.36 -10.44 21.03
CA CYS A 157 -8.03 -11.31 20.06
C CYS A 157 -7.96 -10.65 18.68
N TYR A 158 -7.61 -11.43 17.66
CA TYR A 158 -7.81 -11.10 16.26
C TYR A 158 -9.03 -11.83 15.71
N VAL A 159 -9.66 -11.25 14.69
CA VAL A 159 -10.78 -11.85 13.97
C VAL A 159 -10.54 -11.68 12.47
N THR A 160 -10.61 -12.78 11.72
CA THR A 160 -10.42 -12.81 10.28
C THR A 160 -11.76 -13.10 9.61
N LEU A 161 -12.13 -12.26 8.64
CA LEU A 161 -13.39 -12.35 7.92
C LEU A 161 -13.24 -13.20 6.65
N PRO A 162 -14.33 -13.79 6.15
CA PRO A 162 -14.38 -14.30 4.77
C PRO A 162 -13.94 -13.21 3.78
N GLY A 163 -12.98 -13.53 2.92
CA GLY A 163 -12.32 -12.57 2.03
C GLY A 163 -11.01 -11.96 2.59
N GLY A 164 -10.60 -12.32 3.81
CA GLY A 164 -9.23 -12.12 4.31
C GLY A 164 -9.05 -10.96 5.30
N SER A 165 -9.88 -9.91 5.26
CA SER A 165 -9.74 -8.75 6.16
C SER A 165 -9.66 -9.15 7.64
N CYS A 166 -8.71 -8.57 8.36
CA CYS A 166 -8.40 -8.92 9.74
C CYS A 166 -8.52 -7.71 10.65
N PHE A 167 -9.18 -7.88 11.80
CA PHE A 167 -9.34 -6.85 12.82
C PHE A 167 -8.93 -7.38 14.19
N GLY A 168 -8.74 -6.51 15.17
CA GLY A 168 -8.30 -6.91 16.50
C GLY A 168 -8.99 -6.16 17.63
N SER A 169 -8.81 -6.66 18.85
CA SER A 169 -9.24 -5.98 20.08
C SER A 169 -8.43 -4.70 20.28
N PHE A 170 -9.09 -3.56 20.12
CA PHE A 170 -8.51 -2.21 20.02
C PHE A 170 -8.40 -1.46 21.36
N GLN A 171 -8.88 -2.06 22.44
CA GLN A 171 -8.92 -1.48 23.79
C GLN A 171 -8.36 -2.47 24.82
N PHE A 172 -8.07 -1.99 26.03
CA PHE A 172 -7.76 -2.86 27.15
C PHE A 172 -8.92 -3.84 27.41
N CYS A 173 -8.60 -5.14 27.51
CA CYS A 173 -9.57 -6.20 27.72
C CYS A 173 -9.14 -7.08 28.91
N PRO A 174 -9.82 -6.98 30.08
CA PRO A 174 -9.47 -7.74 31.28
C PRO A 174 -9.85 -9.23 31.17
N THR A 175 -10.68 -9.63 30.20
CA THR A 175 -11.06 -11.04 29.96
C THR A 175 -10.94 -11.43 28.48
N LYS A 176 -10.68 -12.72 28.21
CA LYS A 176 -10.67 -13.29 26.84
C LYS A 176 -12.02 -13.08 26.13
N ALA A 177 -13.13 -13.12 26.86
CA ALA A 177 -14.47 -12.85 26.34
C ALA A 177 -14.72 -11.37 25.98
N GLU A 178 -14.01 -10.42 26.59
CA GLU A 178 -14.03 -9.01 26.19
C GLU A 178 -13.14 -8.77 24.97
N ALA A 179 -11.97 -9.41 24.89
CA ALA A 179 -11.10 -9.34 23.72
C ALA A 179 -11.86 -9.80 22.45
N ARG A 180 -12.51 -10.98 22.51
CA ARG A 180 -13.31 -11.52 21.40
C ARG A 180 -14.46 -10.58 20.99
N ARG A 181 -15.16 -9.98 21.97
CA ARG A 181 -16.24 -9.01 21.71
C ARG A 181 -15.73 -7.66 21.18
N SER A 182 -14.53 -7.24 21.57
CA SER A 182 -13.89 -6.01 21.07
C SER A 182 -13.49 -6.17 19.60
N ALA A 183 -12.85 -7.29 19.24
CA ALA A 183 -12.52 -7.62 17.86
C ALA A 183 -13.79 -7.74 16.98
N ALA A 184 -14.80 -8.48 17.44
CA ALA A 184 -16.07 -8.66 16.73
C ALA A 184 -16.81 -7.33 16.46
N LYS A 185 -16.73 -6.33 17.35
CA LYS A 185 -17.35 -5.01 17.14
C LYS A 185 -16.80 -4.27 15.93
N ILE A 186 -15.47 -4.17 15.81
CA ILE A 186 -14.84 -3.50 14.65
C ILE A 186 -15.11 -4.29 13.37
N ALA A 187 -15.01 -5.61 13.43
CA ALA A 187 -15.23 -6.47 12.28
C ALA A 187 -16.69 -6.42 11.78
N LEU A 188 -17.69 -6.39 12.68
CA LEU A 188 -19.10 -6.20 12.32
C LEU A 188 -19.36 -4.82 11.73
N MET A 189 -18.80 -3.75 12.31
CA MET A 189 -18.92 -2.41 11.74
C MET A 189 -18.35 -2.36 10.32
N ASN A 190 -17.14 -2.88 10.10
CA ASN A 190 -16.54 -2.92 8.77
C ASN A 190 -17.29 -3.83 7.79
N SER A 191 -17.84 -4.95 8.25
CA SER A 191 -18.65 -5.86 7.43
C SER A 191 -19.91 -5.16 6.91
N VAL A 192 -20.67 -4.53 7.80
CA VAL A 192 -21.91 -3.79 7.45
C VAL A 192 -21.61 -2.55 6.60
N PHE A 193 -20.53 -1.83 6.91
CA PHE A 193 -20.18 -0.57 6.22
C PHE A 193 -19.73 -0.79 4.77
N ASN A 194 -19.02 -1.88 4.47
CA ASN A 194 -18.54 -2.19 3.12
C ASN A 194 -19.60 -2.77 2.17
N GLU A 195 -20.76 -3.22 2.69
CA GLU A 195 -21.93 -3.56 1.84
C GLU A 195 -22.66 -2.32 1.30
N HIS A 196 -22.43 -1.13 1.86
CA HIS A 196 -23.16 0.06 1.46
C HIS A 196 -22.84 0.44 0.00
N PRO A 197 -23.83 0.75 -0.87
CA PRO A 197 -23.56 1.00 -2.29
C PRO A 197 -22.52 2.09 -2.59
N SER A 198 -22.41 3.13 -1.75
CA SER A 198 -21.38 4.18 -1.85
C SER A 198 -19.97 3.74 -1.39
N ARG A 199 -19.76 2.45 -1.08
CA ARG A 199 -18.45 1.83 -0.83
C ARG A 199 -18.02 0.86 -1.94
N ARG A 200 -18.74 0.85 -3.07
CA ARG A 200 -18.25 0.29 -4.33
C ARG A 200 -17.31 1.28 -5.02
N ILE A 201 -16.38 0.76 -5.82
CA ILE A 201 -15.49 1.60 -6.64
C ILE A 201 -16.29 2.21 -7.80
N THR A 202 -16.57 3.51 -7.71
CA THR A 202 -17.23 4.34 -8.74
C THR A 202 -16.22 5.27 -9.40
N ASP A 203 -16.49 5.77 -10.60
CA ASP A 203 -15.60 6.70 -11.32
C ASP A 203 -15.26 7.96 -10.48
N GLU A 204 -16.25 8.51 -9.76
CA GLU A 204 -16.07 9.61 -8.80
C GLU A 204 -15.07 9.24 -7.68
N PHE A 205 -15.14 8.02 -7.15
CA PHE A 205 -14.19 7.54 -6.15
C PHE A 205 -12.78 7.40 -6.73
N ILE A 206 -12.64 7.00 -8.00
CA ILE A 206 -11.33 6.88 -8.67
C ILE A 206 -10.71 8.26 -8.84
N GLU A 207 -11.41 9.20 -9.48
CA GLU A 207 -10.90 10.55 -9.71
C GLU A 207 -10.53 11.24 -8.39
N LYS A 208 -11.34 11.07 -7.34
CA LYS A 208 -11.02 11.57 -6.00
C LYS A 208 -9.76 10.90 -5.42
N SER A 209 -9.67 9.58 -5.43
CA SER A 209 -8.53 8.84 -4.85
C SER A 209 -7.22 9.13 -5.58
N VAL A 210 -7.27 9.32 -6.91
CA VAL A 210 -6.14 9.71 -7.75
C VAL A 210 -5.73 11.16 -7.48
N SER A 211 -6.69 12.07 -7.29
CA SER A 211 -6.42 13.46 -6.87
C SER A 211 -5.79 13.55 -5.48
N GLU A 212 -6.26 12.75 -4.51
CA GLU A 212 -5.67 12.66 -3.17
C GLU A 212 -4.24 12.07 -3.21
N ALA A 213 -3.98 11.09 -4.10
CA ALA A 213 -2.63 10.57 -4.34
C ALA A 213 -1.71 11.61 -4.99
N LEU A 214 -2.15 12.32 -6.02
CA LEU A 214 -1.39 13.42 -6.65
C LEU A 214 -0.99 14.49 -5.62
N ALA A 215 -1.95 14.93 -4.80
CA ALA A 215 -1.71 15.91 -3.73
C ALA A 215 -0.72 15.39 -2.67
N SER A 216 -0.77 14.09 -2.33
CA SER A 216 0.11 13.48 -1.32
C SER A 216 1.56 13.28 -1.79
N PHE A 217 1.80 13.24 -3.11
CA PHE A 217 3.12 13.02 -3.70
C PHE A 217 3.67 14.24 -4.48
N ASN A 218 2.98 15.38 -4.43
CA ASN A 218 3.25 16.56 -5.26
C ASN A 218 3.31 16.25 -6.78
N GLY A 219 2.57 15.22 -7.22
CA GLY A 219 2.59 14.72 -8.58
C GLY A 219 1.80 15.57 -9.57
N ASN A 220 2.17 15.50 -10.84
CA ASN A 220 1.53 16.26 -11.93
C ASN A 220 0.40 15.45 -12.58
N ARG A 221 -0.65 16.12 -13.09
CA ARG A 221 -1.83 15.43 -13.66
C ARG A 221 -1.47 14.44 -14.79
N GLU A 222 -0.51 14.79 -15.64
CA GLU A 222 0.01 13.92 -16.71
C GLU A 222 0.62 12.60 -16.18
N GLU A 223 1.06 12.54 -14.92
CA GLU A 223 1.54 11.31 -14.31
C GLU A 223 0.40 10.33 -14.02
N ALA A 224 -0.80 10.82 -13.68
CA ALA A 224 -1.98 9.99 -13.44
C ALA A 224 -2.60 9.42 -14.73
N ASP A 225 -2.42 10.11 -15.85
CA ASP A 225 -2.84 9.65 -17.18
C ASP A 225 -1.82 8.69 -17.83
N ASN A 226 -0.61 8.54 -17.27
CA ASN A 226 0.46 7.69 -17.79
C ASN A 226 0.60 6.35 -17.00
N PRO A 227 0.28 5.18 -17.60
CA PRO A 227 0.40 3.87 -16.95
C PRO A 227 1.83 3.48 -16.51
N GLY A 228 2.85 4.19 -17.02
CA GLY A 228 4.25 4.04 -16.64
C GLY A 228 4.62 4.68 -15.30
N THR A 229 3.72 5.38 -14.60
CA THR A 229 3.98 5.98 -13.28
C THR A 229 3.44 5.12 -12.13
N GLY A 230 3.61 5.57 -10.88
CA GLY A 230 2.98 4.92 -9.72
C GLY A 230 1.48 5.24 -9.64
N ILE A 231 1.10 6.45 -10.02
CA ILE A 231 -0.27 6.97 -9.89
C ILE A 231 -1.15 6.45 -11.02
N GLY A 232 -0.65 6.38 -12.27
CA GLY A 232 -1.36 5.74 -13.38
C GLY A 232 -1.57 4.24 -13.18
N ALA A 233 -0.60 3.55 -12.56
CA ALA A 233 -0.77 2.15 -12.14
C ALA A 233 -1.85 1.99 -11.04
N PHE A 234 -1.91 2.91 -10.07
CA PHE A 234 -2.96 2.94 -9.04
C PHE A 234 -4.35 3.22 -9.64
N ARG A 235 -4.45 4.17 -10.58
CA ARG A 235 -5.68 4.42 -11.35
C ARG A 235 -6.12 3.17 -12.11
N PHE A 236 -5.23 2.54 -12.87
CA PHE A 236 -5.53 1.31 -13.61
C PHE A 236 -6.02 0.17 -12.70
N MET A 237 -5.43 0.01 -11.50
CA MET A 237 -5.92 -0.95 -10.50
C MET A 237 -7.34 -0.64 -10.04
N LEU A 238 -7.65 0.63 -9.75
CA LEU A 238 -9.01 1.03 -9.39
C LEU A 238 -9.99 0.83 -10.55
N GLU A 239 -9.62 1.20 -11.77
CA GLU A 239 -10.47 1.07 -12.96
C GLU A 239 -10.78 -0.37 -13.31
N SER A 240 -9.80 -1.27 -13.16
CA SER A 240 -9.94 -2.72 -13.32
C SER A 240 -10.81 -3.39 -12.23
N ASN A 241 -11.21 -2.63 -11.20
CA ASN A 241 -12.03 -3.10 -10.08
C ASN A 241 -13.32 -2.25 -9.88
N LYS A 242 -13.74 -1.46 -10.87
CA LYS A 242 -15.02 -0.74 -10.86
C LYS A 242 -16.19 -1.66 -10.49
N GLY A 243 -17.12 -1.15 -9.68
CA GLY A 243 -18.29 -1.87 -9.19
C GLY A 243 -18.03 -2.87 -8.05
N LYS A 244 -16.79 -3.33 -7.84
CA LYS A 244 -16.44 -4.18 -6.69
C LYS A 244 -16.48 -3.40 -5.37
N SER A 245 -16.60 -4.12 -4.27
CA SER A 245 -16.48 -3.55 -2.92
C SER A 245 -15.02 -3.21 -2.58
N MET A 246 -14.84 -2.28 -1.64
CA MET A 246 -13.51 -1.95 -1.10
C MET A 246 -12.80 -3.17 -0.49
N LEU A 247 -13.53 -4.15 0.04
CA LEU A 247 -12.97 -5.35 0.66
C LEU A 247 -12.34 -6.31 -0.38
N GLU A 248 -12.96 -6.46 -1.56
CA GLU A 248 -12.36 -7.21 -2.68
C GLU A 248 -11.07 -6.53 -3.21
N PHE A 249 -11.04 -5.20 -3.20
CA PHE A 249 -9.87 -4.41 -3.58
C PHE A 249 -8.75 -4.45 -2.53
N GLN A 250 -9.09 -4.61 -1.24
CA GLN A 250 -8.11 -4.69 -0.15
C GLN A 250 -7.20 -5.93 -0.21
N GLU A 251 -7.67 -7.10 -0.67
CA GLU A 251 -6.80 -8.28 -0.83
C GLU A 251 -5.76 -8.01 -1.95
N LEU A 252 -6.18 -7.45 -3.09
CA LEU A 252 -5.26 -7.05 -4.17
C LEU A 252 -4.24 -6.01 -3.68
N MET A 253 -4.70 -4.98 -2.97
CA MET A 253 -3.81 -3.98 -2.38
C MET A 253 -2.87 -4.59 -1.33
N THR A 254 -3.28 -5.63 -0.59
CA THR A 254 -2.43 -6.33 0.38
C THR A 254 -1.29 -7.06 -0.34
N VAL A 255 -1.60 -7.82 -1.40
CA VAL A 255 -0.59 -8.50 -2.23
C VAL A 255 0.45 -7.50 -2.76
N PHE A 256 0.01 -6.35 -3.30
CA PHE A 256 0.92 -5.31 -3.78
C PHE A 256 1.74 -4.62 -2.67
N GLN A 257 1.18 -4.41 -1.48
CA GLN A 257 1.94 -3.89 -0.33
C GLN A 257 3.01 -4.89 0.15
N LEU A 258 2.70 -6.19 0.19
CA LEU A 258 3.66 -7.24 0.55
C LEU A 258 4.77 -7.39 -0.50
N LEU A 259 4.43 -7.40 -1.80
CA LEU A 259 5.39 -7.43 -2.92
C LEU A 259 6.29 -6.18 -2.95
N HIS A 260 5.82 -5.04 -2.43
CA HIS A 260 6.67 -3.88 -2.24
C HIS A 260 7.61 -4.06 -1.04
N TRP A 261 7.07 -4.45 0.11
CA TRP A 261 7.77 -4.59 1.37
C TRP A 261 8.88 -5.67 1.33
N ASN A 262 8.59 -6.85 0.79
CA ASN A 262 9.62 -7.87 0.56
C ASN A 262 10.57 -7.48 -0.59
N GLY A 263 10.28 -6.42 -1.35
CA GLY A 263 11.13 -5.93 -2.44
C GLY A 263 10.97 -6.65 -3.78
N SER A 264 10.04 -7.60 -3.94
CA SER A 264 9.79 -8.27 -5.23
C SER A 264 9.44 -7.27 -6.34
N LEU A 265 8.70 -6.19 -6.06
CA LEU A 265 8.44 -5.13 -7.06
C LEU A 265 9.72 -4.39 -7.50
N LYS A 266 10.74 -4.30 -6.63
CA LYS A 266 12.05 -3.73 -7.00
C LYS A 266 12.81 -4.70 -7.92
N ALA A 267 12.86 -5.98 -7.56
CA ALA A 267 13.51 -7.01 -8.37
C ALA A 267 12.85 -7.19 -9.75
N MET A 268 11.52 -7.12 -9.83
CA MET A 268 10.79 -7.14 -11.11
C MET A 268 11.10 -5.90 -11.96
N ARG A 269 11.19 -4.71 -11.36
CA ARG A 269 11.61 -3.49 -12.06
C ARG A 269 13.04 -3.57 -12.58
N GLU A 270 13.97 -4.12 -11.80
CA GLU A 270 15.36 -4.33 -12.21
C GLU A 270 15.46 -5.29 -13.39
N ARG A 271 14.62 -6.35 -13.40
CA ARG A 271 14.44 -7.30 -14.53
C ARG A 271 13.64 -6.75 -15.72
N GLN A 272 13.31 -5.46 -15.75
CA GLN A 272 12.53 -4.80 -16.81
C GLN A 272 11.10 -5.34 -17.02
N CYS A 273 10.50 -6.01 -16.03
CA CYS A 273 9.09 -6.38 -16.10
C CYS A 273 8.23 -5.12 -16.14
N SER A 274 7.31 -5.01 -17.10
CA SER A 274 6.42 -3.85 -17.19
C SER A 274 5.38 -3.86 -16.06
N ARG A 275 4.87 -2.66 -15.73
CA ARG A 275 3.84 -2.53 -14.69
C ARG A 275 2.56 -3.26 -15.08
N GLN A 276 2.21 -3.28 -16.37
CA GLN A 276 1.03 -3.96 -16.88
C GLN A 276 1.12 -5.49 -16.76
N GLU A 277 2.30 -6.09 -17.03
CA GLU A 277 2.51 -7.53 -16.83
C GLU A 277 2.41 -7.92 -15.35
N VAL A 278 3.05 -7.14 -14.45
CA VAL A 278 2.98 -7.38 -13.00
C VAL A 278 1.53 -7.23 -12.50
N LEU A 279 0.81 -6.21 -12.98
CA LEU A 279 -0.60 -6.01 -12.66
C LEU A 279 -1.47 -7.17 -13.15
N ALA A 280 -1.30 -7.63 -14.39
CA ALA A 280 -2.06 -8.76 -14.94
C ALA A 280 -1.73 -10.11 -14.27
N HIS A 281 -0.50 -10.30 -13.77
CA HIS A 281 -0.11 -11.52 -13.06
C HIS A 281 -0.72 -11.60 -11.65
N TYR A 282 -0.82 -10.47 -10.93
CA TYR A 282 -1.31 -10.45 -9.55
C TYR A 282 -2.79 -10.00 -9.41
N SER A 283 -3.43 -9.43 -10.44
CA SER A 283 -4.83 -8.95 -10.38
C SER A 283 -5.87 -10.01 -10.00
N HIS A 284 -5.56 -11.29 -10.23
CA HIS A 284 -6.44 -12.43 -9.96
C HIS A 284 -5.85 -13.44 -8.98
N ARG A 285 -4.61 -13.25 -8.51
CA ARG A 285 -3.99 -14.08 -7.47
C ARG A 285 -4.34 -13.52 -6.09
N ALA A 286 -4.99 -14.34 -5.28
CA ALA A 286 -5.10 -14.10 -3.84
C ALA A 286 -3.73 -14.34 -3.18
N LEU A 287 -3.58 -13.98 -1.90
CA LEU A 287 -2.36 -14.28 -1.16
C LEU A 287 -2.30 -15.78 -0.81
N ASP A 288 -1.72 -16.55 -1.73
CA ASP A 288 -1.53 -17.99 -1.66
C ASP A 288 -0.23 -18.39 -0.91
N ASP A 289 -0.12 -19.68 -0.57
CA ASP A 289 1.02 -20.18 0.21
C ASP A 289 2.32 -20.23 -0.60
N ASP A 290 2.25 -20.26 -1.93
CA ASP A 290 3.44 -20.13 -2.78
C ASP A 290 4.05 -18.74 -2.67
N ILE A 291 3.22 -17.67 -2.67
CA ILE A 291 3.67 -16.31 -2.42
C ILE A 291 4.24 -16.18 -0.99
N ARG A 292 3.57 -16.73 0.03
CA ARG A 292 4.11 -16.72 1.41
C ARG A 292 5.46 -17.41 1.51
N ASN A 293 5.60 -18.61 0.92
CA ASN A 293 6.84 -19.38 0.93
C ASN A 293 7.96 -18.66 0.17
N GLN A 294 7.69 -18.07 -1.01
CA GLN A 294 8.68 -17.29 -1.74
C GLN A 294 9.16 -16.07 -0.95
N MET A 295 8.23 -15.31 -0.34
CA MET A 295 8.59 -14.16 0.50
C MET A 295 9.36 -14.59 1.75
N ALA A 296 9.05 -15.74 2.34
CA ALA A 296 9.81 -16.29 3.46
C ALA A 296 11.25 -16.68 3.04
N MET A 297 11.43 -17.34 1.89
CA MET A 297 12.74 -17.68 1.34
C MET A 297 13.60 -16.45 1.04
N ASP A 298 12.99 -15.37 0.53
CA ASP A 298 13.68 -14.08 0.35
C ASP A 298 14.19 -13.52 1.70
N TRP A 299 13.43 -13.69 2.78
CA TRP A 299 13.84 -13.29 4.14
C TRP A 299 14.90 -14.22 4.77
N VAL A 300 14.85 -15.52 4.51
CA VAL A 300 15.92 -16.48 4.89
C VAL A 300 17.25 -16.10 4.23
N SER A 301 17.23 -15.78 2.94
CA SER A 301 18.42 -15.32 2.19
C SER A 301 18.97 -13.97 2.70
N ARG A 302 18.08 -13.06 3.13
CA ARG A 302 18.47 -11.80 3.79
C ARG A 302 19.15 -12.03 5.12
N GLU A 303 18.66 -12.94 5.96
CA GLU A 303 19.27 -13.24 7.26
C GLU A 303 20.68 -13.84 7.11
N GLN A 304 20.89 -14.70 6.10
CA GLN A 304 22.22 -15.23 5.74
C GLN A 304 23.19 -14.12 5.28
N THR A 305 22.69 -13.09 4.61
CA THR A 305 23.49 -11.96 4.10
C THR A 305 23.73 -10.88 5.15
N ILE A 306 22.75 -10.64 6.02
CA ILE A 306 22.71 -9.58 7.04
C ILE A 306 22.13 -10.18 8.33
N PRO A 307 22.96 -10.74 9.22
CA PRO A 307 22.49 -11.31 10.47
C PRO A 307 21.65 -10.35 11.32
N GLY A 308 20.62 -10.90 11.95
CA GLY A 308 19.62 -10.16 12.71
C GLY A 308 18.70 -9.26 11.87
N ALA A 309 18.67 -9.36 10.55
CA ALA A 309 17.71 -8.63 9.71
C ALA A 309 16.27 -9.11 9.95
N LEU A 310 16.05 -10.42 9.95
CA LEU A 310 14.75 -11.06 10.18
C LEU A 310 14.20 -10.70 11.57
N SER A 311 15.04 -10.80 12.61
CA SER A 311 14.65 -10.48 13.99
C SER A 311 14.31 -8.99 14.17
N ARG A 312 15.01 -8.09 13.47
CA ARG A 312 14.70 -6.65 13.48
C ARG A 312 13.41 -6.32 12.76
N GLU A 313 13.15 -6.92 11.60
CA GLU A 313 11.91 -6.71 10.85
C GLU A 313 10.71 -7.29 11.60
N LEU A 314 10.83 -8.47 12.22
CA LEU A 314 9.78 -9.05 13.06
C LEU A 314 9.44 -8.11 14.24
N ALA A 315 10.44 -7.63 14.96
CA ALA A 315 10.25 -6.69 16.06
C ALA A 315 9.69 -5.31 15.62
N SER A 316 9.86 -4.91 14.35
CA SER A 316 9.18 -3.73 13.81
C SER A 316 7.72 -4.04 13.47
N THR A 317 7.50 -5.14 12.76
CA THR A 317 6.18 -5.64 12.34
C THR A 317 5.24 -5.84 13.52
N GLU A 318 5.74 -6.36 14.66
CA GLU A 318 4.92 -6.54 15.87
C GLU A 318 4.47 -5.21 16.48
N ARG A 319 5.32 -4.17 16.49
CA ARG A 319 4.93 -2.83 16.93
C ARG A 319 3.94 -2.19 15.96
N GLU A 320 4.20 -2.27 14.66
CA GLU A 320 3.30 -1.78 13.60
C GLU A 320 1.91 -2.44 13.69
N LEU A 321 1.86 -3.75 13.95
CA LEU A 321 0.62 -4.50 14.15
C LEU A 321 -0.15 -4.04 15.40
N ASP A 322 0.54 -3.79 16.52
CA ASP A 322 -0.10 -3.34 17.74
C ASP A 322 -0.57 -1.88 17.68
N ASP A 323 0.21 -0.98 17.08
CA ASP A 323 -0.20 0.40 16.80
C ASP A 323 -1.42 0.44 15.85
N ALA A 324 -1.42 -0.39 14.80
CA ALA A 324 -2.56 -0.52 13.90
C ALA A 324 -3.80 -1.09 14.62
N ARG A 325 -3.61 -2.09 15.49
CA ARG A 325 -4.67 -2.70 16.31
C ARG A 325 -5.29 -1.69 17.28
N LEU A 326 -4.47 -0.92 18.00
CA LEU A 326 -4.95 0.11 18.94
C LEU A 326 -5.63 1.28 18.22
N ALA A 327 -5.18 1.61 17.00
CA ALA A 327 -5.85 2.55 16.11
C ALA A 327 -7.15 2.00 15.45
N GLY A 328 -7.52 0.74 15.70
CA GLY A 328 -8.72 0.10 15.15
C GLY A 328 -8.69 -0.11 13.64
N LYS A 329 -7.50 -0.15 13.03
CA LYS A 329 -7.30 -0.29 11.58
C LYS A 329 -7.55 -1.73 11.10
N GLU A 330 -7.57 -1.87 9.79
CA GLU A 330 -7.40 -3.14 9.08
C GLU A 330 -5.97 -3.68 9.35
N LEU A 331 -5.84 -4.98 9.64
CA LEU A 331 -4.61 -5.63 10.12
C LEU A 331 -4.08 -6.73 9.20
N ARG A 332 -4.76 -7.09 8.10
CA ARG A 332 -4.41 -8.19 7.19
C ARG A 332 -2.97 -8.08 6.67
N PHE A 333 -2.54 -6.89 6.23
CA PHE A 333 -1.16 -6.63 5.83
C PHE A 333 -0.15 -6.87 6.96
N HIS A 334 -0.45 -6.40 8.17
CA HIS A 334 0.44 -6.49 9.33
C HIS A 334 0.55 -7.92 9.87
N LYS A 335 -0.56 -8.68 9.86
CA LYS A 335 -0.59 -10.11 10.18
C LYS A 335 0.18 -10.92 9.16
N GLU A 336 -0.07 -10.73 7.86
CA GLU A 336 0.65 -11.47 6.81
C GLU A 336 2.15 -11.14 6.78
N LYS A 337 2.57 -9.88 7.02
CA LYS A 337 3.99 -9.56 7.29
C LYS A 337 4.54 -10.45 8.42
N LYS A 338 3.87 -10.49 9.58
CA LYS A 338 4.32 -11.26 10.74
C LYS A 338 4.36 -12.76 10.44
N ASP A 339 3.31 -13.30 9.85
CA ASP A 339 3.15 -14.73 9.62
C ASP A 339 4.20 -15.23 8.57
N ILE A 340 4.55 -14.41 7.57
CA ILE A 340 5.68 -14.67 6.63
C ILE A 340 7.05 -14.63 7.34
N LEU A 341 7.29 -13.68 8.24
CA LEU A 341 8.55 -13.59 8.99
C LEU A 341 8.70 -14.77 9.98
N MET A 342 7.60 -15.19 10.61
CA MET A 342 7.56 -16.38 11.46
C MET A 342 7.82 -17.67 10.66
N LEU A 343 7.30 -17.76 9.43
CA LEU A 343 7.59 -18.86 8.50
C LEU A 343 9.08 -18.91 8.14
N ALA A 344 9.70 -17.78 7.81
CA ALA A 344 11.14 -17.69 7.56
C ALA A 344 11.99 -18.09 8.80
N ALA A 345 11.56 -17.67 10.00
CA ALA A 345 12.23 -18.04 11.26
C ALA A 345 12.14 -19.55 11.54
N GLY A 346 10.99 -20.17 11.26
CA GLY A 346 10.82 -21.62 11.36
C GLY A 346 11.71 -22.40 10.39
N GLN A 347 11.82 -21.95 9.14
CA GLN A 347 12.72 -22.55 8.14
C GLN A 347 14.19 -22.50 8.59
N LEU A 348 14.64 -21.39 9.18
CA LEU A 348 15.98 -21.28 9.78
C LEU A 348 16.16 -22.22 10.98
N GLY A 349 15.16 -22.36 11.86
CA GLY A 349 15.21 -23.28 12.99
C GLY A 349 15.41 -24.73 12.56
N ASN A 350 14.62 -25.19 11.58
CA ASN A 350 14.73 -26.54 11.00
C ASN A 350 16.04 -26.75 10.20
N GLY A 351 16.60 -25.69 9.61
CA GLY A 351 17.91 -25.75 8.96
C GLY A 351 19.06 -26.07 9.93
N HIS A 352 19.07 -25.45 11.11
CA HIS A 352 20.11 -25.66 12.11
C HIS A 352 20.06 -27.05 12.78
N SER A 353 18.86 -27.62 12.97
CA SER A 353 18.71 -28.99 13.49
C SER A 353 19.15 -30.08 12.52
N SER A 354 19.43 -29.74 11.25
CA SER A 354 19.84 -30.68 10.20
C SER A 354 21.36 -30.74 9.98
N SER A 355 22.15 -30.15 10.88
CA SER A 355 23.60 -29.96 10.74
C SER A 355 24.38 -30.30 12.03
N CYS A 356 23.92 -31.31 12.79
CA CYS A 356 24.55 -31.83 14.01
C CYS A 356 24.58 -33.36 13.97
#